data_AF-A0A913ZW75-F1
#
_entry.id   AF-A0A913ZW75-F1
#
_cell.length_a   1.000
_cell.length_b   1.000
_cell.length_c   1.000
_cell.angle_alpha   90.00
_cell.angle_beta   90.00
_cell.angle_gamma   90.00
#
_symmetry.space_group_name_H-M   'P 1'
#
loop_
_entity.id
_entity.type
_entity.pdbx_description
1 polymer ?
#
loop_
_entity_poly.entity_id
_entity_poly.type
_entity_poly.pdbx_seq_one_letter_code
_entity_poly.pdbx_strand_id
1 'polypeptide(L)'
;MGEIIPINPNSKATIKEVLLNLKQQAGVGTDRSWIRVGFDGVPYRIANLLIKNTIMCEVCNEHIDISVTPFDAHCEIKHPGVYHIGSKKLLDDILLTPGAGHAEINLLRAIFSLTRVVFMEHIAGCLGFCSKRAKDFVIRGSNHHVTWQIFDIVLKAFALELCYTYVSQNREENENFLPTAEDFVMWKNTRVINPNFNLIYDLIFHIFLGVKCFRSGIRRNNSQHAIAGRQKTAPIMYIGKHGIYQPLLFRDMQVRVEAPPDIKKYIEENEAFSRSGNNLRGEGGDYVTENENRSLKSILPPGVPTVERWQMASRCSANLQKNRKAVFQRAGIQDPGEQRGSVFNRELEVQAIRKEIRLSGMLKNPYEEIPLKSIEGKLLHQDFVNVYNTALENYDAYKKSPHAPNLQPVFVTSEDEQIEGNEDIEQKDDDMEQTE
;
A
#
# COMPACT_ATOMS: atom_id res chain seq x y z
N MET A 1 23.25 -18.51 1.51
CA MET A 1 22.95 -17.08 1.29
C MET A 1 23.37 -16.77 -0.13
N GLY A 2 22.52 -16.08 -0.90
CA GLY A 2 22.91 -15.57 -2.21
C GLY A 2 24.09 -14.58 -2.10
N GLU A 3 24.82 -14.40 -3.20
CA GLU A 3 25.88 -13.40 -3.28
C GLU A 3 25.31 -11.98 -3.27
N ILE A 4 26.04 -11.05 -2.66
CA ILE A 4 25.67 -9.63 -2.68
C ILE A 4 25.83 -9.11 -4.09
N ILE A 5 24.80 -8.41 -4.58
CA ILE A 5 24.84 -7.68 -5.84
C ILE A 5 25.19 -6.22 -5.52
N PRO A 6 26.43 -5.74 -5.77
CA PRO A 6 26.87 -4.41 -5.37
C PRO A 6 26.41 -3.33 -6.35
N ILE A 7 25.14 -3.38 -6.74
CA ILE A 7 24.56 -2.55 -7.78
C ILE A 7 23.37 -1.81 -7.20
N ASN A 8 23.29 -0.51 -7.47
CA ASN A 8 22.12 0.29 -7.12
C ASN A 8 21.04 0.10 -8.21
N PRO A 9 19.87 -0.51 -7.92
CA PRO A 9 18.83 -0.79 -8.91
C PRO A 9 17.98 0.47 -9.20
N ASN A 10 18.58 1.51 -9.75
CA ASN A 10 17.94 2.80 -10.02
C ASN A 10 17.73 3.12 -11.51
N SER A 11 18.19 2.25 -12.41
CA SER A 11 18.10 2.43 -13.85
C SER A 11 17.66 1.15 -14.54
N LYS A 12 17.24 1.25 -15.81
CA LYS A 12 16.88 0.09 -16.62
C LYS A 12 18.03 -0.91 -16.77
N ALA A 13 19.25 -0.43 -17.00
CA ALA A 13 20.43 -1.27 -17.13
C ALA A 13 20.74 -2.01 -15.83
N THR A 14 20.83 -1.27 -14.71
CA THR A 14 21.17 -1.84 -13.41
C THR A 14 20.10 -2.79 -12.88
N ILE A 15 18.82 -2.50 -13.13
CA ILE A 15 17.73 -3.41 -12.75
C ILE A 15 17.77 -4.70 -13.59
N LYS A 16 18.00 -4.61 -14.89
CA LYS A 16 18.16 -5.79 -15.75
C LYS A 16 19.32 -6.67 -15.26
N GLU A 17 20.45 -6.07 -14.92
CA GLU A 17 21.61 -6.78 -14.38
C GLU A 17 21.29 -7.49 -13.06
N VAL A 18 20.61 -6.81 -12.12
CA VAL A 18 20.15 -7.41 -10.86
C VAL A 18 19.23 -8.61 -11.12
N LEU A 19 18.25 -8.48 -12.02
CA LEU A 19 17.31 -9.55 -12.34
C LEU A 19 18.01 -10.77 -12.98
N LEU A 20 18.94 -10.54 -13.90
CA LEU A 20 19.73 -11.62 -14.51
C LEU A 20 20.63 -12.32 -13.49
N ASN A 21 21.24 -11.57 -12.58
CA ASN A 21 22.07 -12.14 -11.53
C ASN A 21 21.22 -12.96 -10.53
N LEU A 22 20.03 -12.48 -10.14
CA LEU A 22 19.08 -13.25 -9.32
C LEU A 22 18.65 -14.55 -10.01
N LYS A 23 18.36 -14.49 -11.32
CA LYS A 23 18.02 -15.65 -12.14
C LYS A 23 19.17 -16.69 -12.14
N GLN A 24 20.40 -16.23 -12.34
CA GLN A 24 21.60 -17.07 -12.29
C GLN A 24 21.82 -17.68 -10.90
N GLN A 25 21.73 -16.90 -9.83
CA GLN A 25 21.93 -17.37 -8.46
C GLN A 25 20.87 -18.39 -8.03
N ALA A 26 19.63 -18.23 -8.48
CA ALA A 26 18.55 -19.17 -8.20
C ALA A 26 18.57 -20.40 -9.10
N GLY A 27 19.40 -20.41 -10.15
CA GLY A 27 19.48 -21.51 -11.11
C GLY A 27 18.20 -21.68 -11.95
N VAL A 28 17.45 -20.60 -12.21
CA VAL A 28 16.19 -20.65 -12.97
C VAL A 28 16.38 -20.23 -14.43
N GLY A 29 15.54 -20.76 -15.33
CA GLY A 29 15.52 -20.44 -16.77
C GLY A 29 16.13 -21.48 -17.70
N THR A 30 16.43 -22.67 -17.19
CA THR A 30 16.73 -23.86 -18.00
C THR A 30 15.56 -24.85 -18.04
N ASP A 31 14.60 -24.69 -17.15
CA ASP A 31 13.38 -25.49 -16.96
C ASP A 31 12.15 -24.59 -16.71
N ARG A 32 10.97 -25.17 -16.45
CA ARG A 32 9.75 -24.43 -16.08
C ARG A 32 9.78 -24.05 -14.58
N SER A 33 10.81 -23.32 -14.17
CA SER A 33 10.99 -22.85 -12.80
C SER A 33 10.91 -21.34 -12.72
N TRP A 34 10.25 -20.83 -11.67
CA TRP A 34 10.10 -19.39 -11.45
C TRP A 34 10.80 -18.95 -10.17
N ILE A 35 11.24 -17.69 -10.15
CA ILE A 35 11.72 -17.01 -8.96
C ILE A 35 10.80 -15.84 -8.60
N ARG A 36 10.40 -15.77 -7.32
CA ARG A 36 9.71 -14.59 -6.79
C ARG A 36 10.72 -13.49 -6.47
N VAL A 37 10.51 -12.30 -7.05
CA VAL A 37 11.34 -11.11 -6.78
C VAL A 37 10.46 -10.02 -6.19
N GLY A 38 10.86 -9.51 -5.03
CA GLY A 38 10.21 -8.39 -4.36
C GLY A 38 10.86 -7.07 -4.74
N PHE A 39 10.16 -6.22 -5.48
CA PHE A 39 10.55 -4.80 -5.67
C PHE A 39 9.42 -3.89 -5.23
N ASP A 40 9.76 -2.64 -4.94
CA ASP A 40 8.77 -1.60 -4.66
C ASP A 40 9.09 -0.32 -5.45
N GLY A 41 8.09 0.57 -5.56
CA GLY A 41 8.24 1.90 -6.17
C GLY A 41 8.79 1.89 -7.60
N VAL A 42 9.78 2.74 -7.86
CA VAL A 42 10.40 2.90 -9.18
C VAL A 42 11.07 1.61 -9.69
N PRO A 43 11.86 0.88 -8.88
CA PRO A 43 12.41 -0.42 -9.28
C PRO A 43 11.36 -1.41 -9.78
N TYR A 44 10.21 -1.50 -9.11
CA TYR A 44 9.12 -2.38 -9.55
C TYR A 44 8.61 -1.98 -10.94
N ARG A 45 8.35 -0.68 -11.16
CA ARG A 45 7.87 -0.17 -12.45
C ARG A 45 8.83 -0.50 -13.58
N ILE A 46 10.14 -0.26 -13.39
CA ILE A 46 11.16 -0.52 -14.41
C ILE A 46 11.29 -2.03 -14.67
N ALA A 47 11.30 -2.86 -13.62
CA ALA A 47 11.36 -4.31 -13.76
C ALA A 47 10.16 -4.87 -14.52
N ASN A 48 8.94 -4.37 -14.25
CA ASN A 48 7.75 -4.79 -14.97
C ASN A 48 7.83 -4.48 -16.48
N LEU A 49 8.36 -3.29 -16.85
CA LEU A 49 8.59 -2.94 -18.25
C LEU A 49 9.65 -3.85 -18.89
N LEU A 50 10.73 -4.16 -18.17
CA LEU A 50 11.76 -5.09 -18.65
C LEU A 50 11.22 -6.48 -18.90
N ILE A 51 10.42 -7.04 -17.98
CA ILE A 51 9.80 -8.36 -18.13
C ILE A 51 8.87 -8.38 -19.34
N LYS A 52 8.08 -7.32 -19.55
CA LYS A 52 7.14 -7.24 -20.67
C LYS A 52 7.86 -7.10 -22.02
N ASN A 53 8.89 -6.26 -22.09
CA ASN A 53 9.44 -5.80 -23.37
C ASN A 53 10.78 -6.43 -23.77
N THR A 54 11.46 -7.14 -22.86
CA THR A 54 12.78 -7.71 -23.17
C THR A 54 12.66 -9.15 -23.68
N ILE A 55 13.20 -9.39 -24.87
CA ILE A 55 13.32 -10.72 -25.48
C ILE A 55 14.78 -11.05 -25.77
N MET A 56 15.06 -12.31 -26.03
CA MET A 56 16.35 -12.82 -26.49
C MET A 56 16.16 -13.44 -27.87
N CYS A 57 16.97 -13.01 -28.83
CA CYS A 57 17.03 -13.63 -30.16
C CYS A 57 17.66 -15.02 -30.06
N GLU A 58 17.02 -16.05 -30.61
CA GLU A 58 17.55 -17.43 -30.54
C GLU A 58 18.79 -17.67 -31.42
N VAL A 59 19.08 -16.78 -32.37
CA VAL A 59 20.20 -16.92 -33.30
C VAL A 59 21.47 -16.25 -32.77
N CYS A 60 21.40 -14.97 -32.37
CA CYS A 60 22.57 -14.25 -31.85
C CYS A 60 22.64 -14.15 -30.32
N ASN A 61 21.61 -14.59 -29.59
CA ASN A 61 21.46 -14.39 -28.14
C ASN A 61 21.45 -12.90 -27.72
N GLU A 62 21.22 -11.96 -28.64
CA GLU A 62 21.11 -10.54 -28.31
C GLU A 62 19.82 -10.26 -27.51
N HIS A 63 19.95 -9.49 -26.44
CA HIS A 63 18.82 -9.06 -25.62
C HIS A 63 18.20 -7.78 -26.19
N ILE A 64 16.99 -7.90 -26.72
CA ILE A 64 16.32 -6.84 -27.46
C ILE A 64 15.18 -6.27 -26.62
N ASP A 65 15.08 -4.95 -26.61
CA ASP A 65 13.91 -4.25 -26.09
C ASP A 65 12.94 -3.93 -27.23
N ILE A 66 11.85 -4.69 -27.29
CA ILE A 66 10.87 -4.57 -28.38
C ILE A 66 10.07 -3.27 -28.35
N SER A 67 10.14 -2.50 -27.26
CA SER A 67 9.53 -1.17 -27.20
C SER A 67 10.38 -0.08 -27.86
N VAL A 68 11.65 -0.37 -28.15
CA VAL A 68 12.59 0.53 -28.84
C VAL A 68 12.88 0.01 -30.24
N THR A 69 13.21 -1.28 -30.35
CA THR A 69 13.53 -1.93 -31.63
C THR A 69 12.58 -3.10 -31.83
N PRO A 70 11.60 -3.00 -32.74
CA PRO A 70 10.74 -4.14 -33.10
C PRO A 70 11.59 -5.36 -33.47
N PHE A 71 11.14 -6.55 -33.09
CA PHE A 71 11.92 -7.78 -33.31
C PHE A 71 12.19 -8.03 -34.80
N ASP A 72 11.22 -7.74 -35.67
CA ASP A 72 11.36 -7.88 -37.12
C ASP A 72 12.48 -7.00 -37.67
N ALA A 73 12.59 -5.75 -37.19
CA ALA A 73 13.67 -4.84 -37.58
C ALA A 73 15.05 -5.35 -37.14
N HIS A 74 15.16 -5.98 -35.96
CA HIS A 74 16.39 -6.66 -35.55
C HIS A 74 16.73 -7.81 -36.51
N CYS A 75 15.73 -8.64 -36.86
CA CYS A 75 15.92 -9.78 -37.76
C CYS A 75 16.42 -9.34 -39.14
N GLU A 76 15.84 -8.31 -39.73
CA GLU A 76 16.25 -7.78 -41.03
C GLU A 76 17.68 -7.25 -41.04
N ILE A 77 18.10 -6.57 -39.96
CA ILE A 77 19.42 -5.93 -39.88
C ILE A 77 20.53 -6.93 -39.51
N LYS A 78 20.29 -7.79 -38.52
CA LYS A 78 21.31 -8.68 -37.94
C LYS A 78 21.35 -10.06 -38.59
N HIS A 79 20.26 -10.48 -39.20
CA HIS A 79 20.08 -11.83 -39.74
C HIS A 79 19.49 -11.82 -41.16
N PRO A 80 20.08 -11.07 -42.11
CA PRO A 80 19.54 -10.99 -43.46
C PRO A 80 19.53 -12.37 -44.14
N GLY A 81 18.38 -12.73 -44.71
CA GLY A 81 18.18 -14.00 -45.42
C GLY A 81 17.94 -15.23 -44.53
N VAL A 82 17.83 -15.06 -43.19
CA VAL A 82 17.42 -16.13 -42.28
C VAL A 82 15.91 -16.07 -42.06
N TYR A 83 15.20 -17.14 -42.40
CA TYR A 83 13.75 -17.25 -42.20
C TYR A 83 13.44 -17.99 -40.90
N HIS A 84 12.30 -17.66 -40.27
CA HIS A 84 11.81 -18.27 -39.03
C HIS A 84 12.73 -18.11 -37.80
N ILE A 85 13.16 -16.87 -37.53
CA ILE A 85 13.94 -16.57 -36.32
C ILE A 85 13.00 -16.55 -35.11
N GLY A 86 13.27 -17.45 -34.15
CA GLY A 86 12.55 -17.48 -32.88
C GLY A 86 13.03 -16.40 -31.89
N SER A 87 12.16 -16.06 -30.95
CA SER A 87 12.52 -15.25 -29.79
C SER A 87 11.98 -15.87 -28.51
N LYS A 88 12.70 -15.69 -27.41
CA LYS A 88 12.27 -16.08 -26.07
C LYS A 88 12.13 -14.85 -25.19
N LYS A 89 11.15 -14.84 -24.29
CA LYS A 89 11.11 -13.83 -23.22
C LYS A 89 12.32 -14.05 -22.33
N LEU A 90 13.06 -12.99 -22.01
CA LEU A 90 14.31 -13.11 -21.26
C LEU A 90 14.06 -13.38 -19.76
N LEU A 91 12.97 -12.81 -19.25
CA LEU A 91 12.66 -12.69 -17.82
C LEU A 91 11.25 -13.23 -17.48
N ASP A 92 10.72 -14.15 -18.30
CA ASP A 92 9.44 -14.82 -18.06
C ASP A 92 9.43 -15.70 -16.81
N ASP A 93 10.60 -16.18 -16.39
CA ASP A 93 10.78 -16.92 -15.13
C ASP A 93 10.69 -16.04 -13.87
N ILE A 94 10.55 -14.71 -14.01
CA ILE A 94 10.52 -13.79 -12.87
C ILE A 94 9.09 -13.41 -12.50
N LEU A 95 8.69 -13.85 -11.31
CA LEU A 95 7.45 -13.44 -10.66
C LEU A 95 7.67 -12.19 -9.81
N LEU A 96 7.34 -11.03 -10.36
CA LEU A 96 7.49 -9.76 -9.67
C LEU A 96 6.34 -9.52 -8.69
N THR A 97 6.66 -9.31 -7.41
CA THR A 97 5.67 -9.03 -6.35
C THR A 97 6.00 -7.72 -5.63
N PRO A 98 5.00 -6.89 -5.28
CA PRO A 98 5.23 -5.68 -4.52
C PRO A 98 5.48 -5.96 -3.04
N GLY A 99 6.18 -5.05 -2.37
CA GLY A 99 6.32 -5.06 -0.92
C GLY A 99 4.96 -4.84 -0.24
N ALA A 100 4.45 -5.84 0.48
CA ALA A 100 3.16 -5.75 1.16
C ALA A 100 3.15 -4.64 2.22
N GLY A 101 4.27 -4.43 2.91
CA GLY A 101 4.44 -3.35 3.88
C GLY A 101 4.40 -1.97 3.24
N HIS A 102 5.10 -1.79 2.13
CA HIS A 102 5.06 -0.53 1.38
C HIS A 102 3.68 -0.25 0.78
N ALA A 103 3.00 -1.26 0.23
CA ALA A 103 1.62 -1.10 -0.21
C ALA A 103 0.72 -0.61 0.93
N GLU A 104 0.86 -1.19 2.13
CA GLU A 104 0.13 -0.78 3.34
C GLU A 104 0.45 0.68 3.74
N ILE A 105 1.73 1.07 3.73
CA ILE A 105 2.15 2.45 4.03
C ILE A 105 1.50 3.44 3.07
N ASN A 106 1.52 3.16 1.76
CA ASN A 106 1.02 4.09 0.77
C ASN A 106 -0.52 4.19 0.79
N LEU A 107 -1.21 3.08 1.07
CA LEU A 107 -2.65 3.10 1.33
C LEU A 107 -2.97 3.99 2.54
N LEU A 108 -2.25 3.83 3.66
CA LEU A 108 -2.46 4.67 4.84
C LEU A 108 -2.20 6.15 4.56
N ARG A 109 -1.16 6.48 3.78
CA ARG A 109 -0.87 7.86 3.37
C ARG A 109 -2.00 8.45 2.53
N ALA A 110 -2.51 7.69 1.56
CA ALA A 110 -3.64 8.11 0.73
C ALA A 110 -4.88 8.40 1.61
N ILE A 111 -5.20 7.48 2.52
CA ILE A 111 -6.36 7.60 3.43
C ILE A 111 -6.19 8.79 4.40
N PHE A 112 -5.01 8.97 4.99
CA PHE A 112 -4.76 10.07 5.93
C PHE A 112 -4.80 11.42 5.23
N SER A 113 -4.33 11.49 3.98
CA SER A 113 -4.45 12.69 3.14
C SER A 113 -5.91 12.98 2.81
N LEU A 114 -6.67 11.98 2.36
CA LEU A 114 -8.09 12.09 2.03
C LEU A 114 -8.93 12.57 3.23
N THR A 115 -8.61 12.06 4.41
CA THR A 115 -9.34 12.37 5.65
C THR A 115 -8.76 13.56 6.42
N ARG A 116 -7.78 14.28 5.85
CA ARG A 116 -7.08 15.40 6.50
C ARG A 116 -8.06 16.43 7.04
N VAL A 117 -8.88 17.00 6.16
CA VAL A 117 -9.84 18.07 6.47
C VAL A 117 -11.09 17.52 7.16
N VAL A 118 -11.43 16.24 6.93
CA VAL A 118 -12.61 15.58 7.53
C VAL A 118 -12.46 15.44 9.04
N PHE A 119 -11.36 14.83 9.50
CA PHE A 119 -11.12 14.63 10.93
C PHE A 119 -9.65 14.43 11.31
N MET A 120 -8.75 14.04 10.39
CA MET A 120 -7.42 13.56 10.78
C MET A 120 -6.54 14.68 11.34
N GLU A 121 -6.66 15.90 10.81
CA GLU A 121 -5.89 17.05 11.29
C GLU A 121 -6.32 17.50 12.69
N HIS A 122 -7.62 17.44 12.97
CA HIS A 122 -8.19 17.73 14.29
C HIS A 122 -7.77 16.67 15.32
N ILE A 123 -7.96 15.38 14.98
CA ILE A 123 -7.58 14.26 15.85
C ILE A 123 -6.08 14.26 16.15
N ALA A 124 -5.22 14.58 15.17
CA ALA A 124 -3.79 14.74 15.42
C ALA A 124 -3.52 15.80 16.51
N GLY A 125 -4.26 16.92 16.50
CA GLY A 125 -4.22 17.92 17.55
C GLY A 125 -4.63 17.37 18.93
N CYS A 126 -5.72 16.60 19.00
CA CYS A 126 -6.18 15.95 20.23
C CYS A 126 -5.15 14.97 20.81
N LEU A 127 -4.34 14.35 19.95
CA LEU A 127 -3.27 13.43 20.34
C LEU A 127 -1.94 14.13 20.65
N GLY A 128 -1.93 15.47 20.74
CA GLY A 128 -0.76 16.27 21.14
C GLY A 128 0.11 16.76 19.98
N PHE A 129 -0.25 16.49 18.73
CA PHE A 129 0.43 17.04 17.56
C PHE A 129 -0.13 18.44 17.26
N CYS A 130 0.29 19.43 18.05
CA CYS A 130 -0.32 20.77 18.00
C CYS A 130 0.17 21.66 16.85
N SER A 131 1.42 21.52 16.42
CA SER A 131 2.00 22.36 15.35
C SER A 131 1.64 21.85 13.95
N LYS A 132 1.58 22.74 12.96
CA LYS A 132 1.36 22.36 11.54
C LYS A 132 2.34 21.28 11.09
N ARG A 133 3.63 21.41 11.44
CA ARG A 133 4.66 20.42 11.12
C ARG A 133 4.43 19.06 11.80
N ALA A 134 3.94 19.05 13.03
CA ALA A 134 3.62 17.83 13.76
C ALA A 134 2.38 17.13 13.16
N LYS A 135 1.36 17.91 12.78
CA LYS A 135 0.18 17.41 12.05
C LYS A 135 0.58 16.85 10.69
N ASP A 136 1.39 17.57 9.92
CA ASP A 136 1.92 17.10 8.63
C ASP A 136 2.74 15.81 8.78
N PHE A 137 3.49 15.64 9.88
CA PHE A 137 4.20 14.40 10.18
C PHE A 137 3.25 13.20 10.32
N VAL A 138 2.10 13.40 10.98
CA VAL A 138 1.04 12.38 11.10
C VAL A 138 0.41 12.10 9.74
N ILE A 139 -0.05 13.13 9.03
CA ILE A 139 -0.76 13.01 7.76
C ILE A 139 0.11 12.33 6.69
N ARG A 140 1.41 12.68 6.61
CA ARG A 140 2.36 12.07 5.67
C ARG A 140 2.74 10.64 6.05
N GLY A 141 2.31 10.15 7.22
CA GLY A 141 2.68 8.84 7.72
C GLY A 141 4.20 8.63 7.79
N SER A 142 4.92 9.63 8.29
CA SER A 142 6.39 9.62 8.30
C SER A 142 6.98 8.53 9.21
N ASN A 143 6.22 8.10 10.23
CA ASN A 143 6.57 6.96 11.08
C ASN A 143 5.44 5.94 11.05
N HIS A 144 5.69 4.80 10.43
CA HIS A 144 4.70 3.74 10.23
C HIS A 144 4.10 3.21 11.54
N HIS A 145 4.88 3.09 12.62
CA HIS A 145 4.36 2.62 13.90
C HIS A 145 3.37 3.62 14.52
N VAL A 146 3.70 4.91 14.47
CA VAL A 146 2.81 5.99 14.95
C VAL A 146 1.56 6.06 14.08
N THR A 147 1.70 5.99 12.76
CA THR A 147 0.56 5.95 11.82
C THR A 147 -0.41 4.83 12.16
N TRP A 148 0.09 3.62 12.45
CA TRP A 148 -0.76 2.50 12.86
C TRP A 148 -1.43 2.67 14.22
N GLN A 149 -0.77 3.35 15.15
CA GLN A 149 -1.36 3.67 16.45
C GLN A 149 -2.56 4.58 16.27
N ILE A 150 -2.37 5.68 15.53
CA ILE A 150 -3.41 6.67 15.24
C ILE A 150 -4.54 6.04 14.43
N PHE A 151 -4.21 5.26 13.39
CA PHE A 151 -5.19 4.54 12.58
C PHE A 151 -6.12 3.65 13.42
N ASP A 152 -5.57 2.85 14.33
CA ASP A 152 -6.38 1.93 15.15
C ASP A 152 -7.22 2.69 16.19
N ILE A 153 -6.71 3.81 16.70
CA ILE A 153 -7.47 4.71 17.59
C ILE A 153 -8.67 5.29 16.82
N VAL A 154 -8.44 5.87 15.64
CA VAL A 154 -9.47 6.46 14.78
C VAL A 154 -10.52 5.43 14.40
N LEU A 155 -10.09 4.27 13.89
CA LEU A 155 -10.99 3.18 13.51
C LEU A 155 -11.89 2.77 14.68
N LYS A 156 -11.31 2.55 15.87
CA LYS A 156 -12.09 2.16 17.05
C LYS A 156 -13.04 3.25 17.50
N ALA A 157 -12.56 4.49 17.61
CA ALA A 157 -13.37 5.60 18.10
C ALA A 157 -14.59 5.83 17.22
N PHE A 158 -14.41 5.95 15.90
CA PHE A 158 -15.54 6.17 14.99
C PHE A 158 -16.44 4.94 14.85
N ALA A 159 -15.89 3.71 14.80
CA ALA A 159 -16.73 2.51 14.74
C ALA A 159 -17.62 2.40 15.99
N LEU A 160 -17.09 2.69 17.18
CA LEU A 160 -17.86 2.71 18.41
C LEU A 160 -18.93 3.80 18.40
N GLU A 161 -18.66 4.99 17.86
CA GLU A 161 -19.66 6.06 17.79
C GLU A 161 -20.75 5.80 16.74
N LEU A 162 -20.42 5.24 15.58
CA LEU A 162 -21.41 4.80 14.60
C LEU A 162 -22.36 3.75 15.20
N CYS A 163 -21.81 2.74 15.87
CA CYS A 163 -22.60 1.72 16.57
C CYS A 163 -23.40 2.31 17.74
N TYR A 164 -22.83 3.28 18.47
CA TYR A 164 -23.52 3.94 19.58
C TYR A 164 -24.75 4.70 19.09
N THR A 165 -24.64 5.48 18.01
CA THR A 165 -25.79 6.18 17.41
C THR A 165 -26.88 5.17 17.01
N TYR A 166 -26.51 4.08 16.33
CA TYR A 166 -27.46 3.02 15.98
C TYR A 166 -28.18 2.43 17.20
N VAL A 167 -27.43 2.03 18.23
CA VAL A 167 -27.99 1.43 19.44
C VAL A 167 -28.86 2.42 20.22
N SER A 168 -28.44 3.69 20.33
CA SER A 168 -29.22 4.72 21.04
C SER A 168 -30.57 4.95 20.38
N GLN A 169 -30.58 5.18 19.07
CA GLN A 169 -31.81 5.48 18.32
C GLN A 169 -32.81 4.33 18.34
N ASN A 170 -32.33 3.09 18.21
CA ASN A 170 -33.23 1.93 18.25
C ASN A 170 -33.70 1.58 19.67
N ARG A 171 -32.91 1.91 20.72
CA ARG A 171 -33.36 1.76 22.11
C ARG A 171 -34.36 2.80 22.55
N GLU A 172 -34.28 4.01 22.00
CA GLU A 172 -35.30 5.06 22.18
C GLU A 172 -36.65 4.61 21.62
N GLU A 173 -36.66 3.84 20.52
CA GLU A 173 -37.88 3.28 19.91
C GLU A 173 -38.34 1.96 20.57
N ASN A 174 -37.41 1.12 20.99
CA ASN A 174 -37.68 -0.19 21.61
C ASN A 174 -36.67 -0.48 22.74
N GLU A 175 -37.12 -0.38 24.00
CA GLU A 175 -36.27 -0.58 25.17
C GLU A 175 -35.62 -1.98 25.23
N ASN A 176 -36.29 -3.01 24.70
CA ASN A 176 -35.81 -4.40 24.65
C ASN A 176 -34.99 -4.71 23.38
N PHE A 177 -34.53 -3.68 22.66
CA PHE A 177 -33.77 -3.83 21.44
C PHE A 177 -32.44 -4.58 21.65
N LEU A 178 -32.27 -5.66 20.87
CA LEU A 178 -31.06 -6.47 20.81
C LEU A 178 -30.34 -6.20 19.48
N PRO A 179 -29.24 -5.45 19.46
CA PRO A 179 -28.56 -5.08 18.22
C PRO A 179 -27.83 -6.28 17.59
N THR A 180 -28.00 -6.46 16.28
CA THR A 180 -27.13 -7.33 15.47
C THR A 180 -26.34 -6.51 14.43
N ALA A 181 -25.28 -7.10 13.89
CA ALA A 181 -24.50 -6.48 12.83
C ALA A 181 -25.29 -6.38 11.50
N GLU A 182 -26.13 -7.38 11.20
CA GLU A 182 -26.98 -7.36 10.00
C GLU A 182 -28.02 -6.24 10.10
N ASP A 183 -28.67 -6.12 11.26
CA ASP A 183 -29.63 -5.04 11.52
C ASP A 183 -28.98 -3.67 11.45
N PHE A 184 -27.71 -3.52 11.90
CA PHE A 184 -26.98 -2.26 11.78
C PHE A 184 -26.79 -1.85 10.31
N VAL A 185 -26.39 -2.79 9.45
CA VAL A 185 -26.20 -2.54 8.02
C VAL A 185 -27.53 -2.26 7.34
N MET A 186 -28.59 -3.00 7.68
CA MET A 186 -29.94 -2.73 7.17
C MET A 186 -30.44 -1.36 7.59
N TRP A 187 -30.32 -1.01 8.88
CA TRP A 187 -30.69 0.30 9.41
C TRP A 187 -29.93 1.43 8.70
N LYS A 188 -28.61 1.28 8.54
CA LYS A 188 -27.78 2.25 7.80
C LYS A 188 -28.29 2.44 6.37
N ASN A 189 -28.61 1.36 5.66
CA ASN A 189 -28.98 1.45 4.25
C ASN A 189 -30.44 1.85 4.00
N THR A 190 -31.31 1.77 5.01
CA THR A 190 -32.76 2.02 4.83
C THR A 190 -33.28 3.26 5.54
N ARG A 191 -32.66 3.68 6.65
CA ARG A 191 -33.16 4.78 7.48
C ARG A 191 -32.24 5.99 7.53
N VAL A 192 -30.92 5.80 7.40
CA VAL A 192 -29.95 6.89 7.59
C VAL A 192 -29.84 7.76 6.35
N ILE A 193 -30.13 9.05 6.50
CA ILE A 193 -29.97 10.06 5.42
C ILE A 193 -28.90 11.11 5.72
N ASN A 194 -28.41 11.18 6.96
CA ASN A 194 -27.37 12.12 7.35
C ASN A 194 -26.07 11.87 6.55
N PRO A 195 -25.59 12.84 5.76
CA PRO A 195 -24.44 12.63 4.88
C PRO A 195 -23.12 12.48 5.64
N ASN A 196 -22.95 13.10 6.82
CA ASN A 196 -21.78 12.87 7.66
C ASN A 196 -21.75 11.43 8.16
N PHE A 197 -22.90 10.88 8.56
CA PHE A 197 -22.99 9.49 8.98
C PHE A 197 -22.61 8.55 7.84
N ASN A 198 -23.15 8.77 6.64
CA ASN A 198 -22.87 7.95 5.47
C ASN A 198 -21.40 8.00 5.06
N LEU A 199 -20.80 9.20 4.99
CA LEU A 199 -19.38 9.38 4.70
C LEU A 199 -18.50 8.65 5.72
N ILE A 200 -18.75 8.84 7.02
CA ILE A 200 -17.94 8.22 8.08
C ILE A 200 -18.14 6.70 8.09
N TYR A 201 -19.34 6.20 7.83
CA TYR A 201 -19.58 4.77 7.68
C TYR A 201 -18.70 4.18 6.56
N ASP A 202 -18.66 4.81 5.39
CA ASP A 202 -17.86 4.32 4.26
C ASP A 202 -16.36 4.41 4.53
N LEU A 203 -15.89 5.53 5.06
CA LEU A 203 -14.49 5.68 5.50
C LEU A 203 -14.10 4.60 6.51
N ILE A 204 -14.95 4.29 7.48
CA ILE A 204 -14.57 3.41 8.59
C ILE A 204 -14.75 1.93 8.25
N PHE A 205 -15.91 1.53 7.73
CA PHE A 205 -16.23 0.12 7.49
C PHE A 205 -15.79 -0.40 6.11
N HIS A 206 -15.70 0.46 5.09
CA HIS A 206 -15.17 0.03 3.80
C HIS A 206 -13.66 0.24 3.69
N ILE A 207 -13.16 1.39 4.14
CA ILE A 207 -11.75 1.77 3.91
C ILE A 207 -10.85 1.38 5.09
N PHE A 208 -11.06 1.92 6.29
CA PHE A 208 -10.19 1.61 7.43
C PHE A 208 -10.29 0.13 7.82
N LEU A 209 -11.49 -0.44 7.95
CA LEU A 209 -11.61 -1.86 8.26
C LEU A 209 -10.96 -2.74 7.18
N GLY A 210 -11.08 -2.37 5.90
CA GLY A 210 -10.40 -3.04 4.80
C GLY A 210 -8.88 -3.07 4.95
N VAL A 211 -8.26 -1.95 5.36
CA VAL A 211 -6.80 -1.89 5.62
C VAL A 211 -6.43 -2.77 6.82
N LYS A 212 -7.26 -2.79 7.87
CA LYS A 212 -7.05 -3.66 9.03
C LYS A 212 -7.16 -5.14 8.66
N CYS A 213 -8.09 -5.50 7.77
CA CYS A 213 -8.20 -6.84 7.19
C CYS A 213 -6.97 -7.19 6.34
N PHE A 214 -6.51 -6.27 5.48
CA PHE A 214 -5.30 -6.47 4.68
C PHE A 214 -4.10 -6.80 5.56
N ARG A 215 -3.82 -5.95 6.56
CA ARG A 215 -2.74 -6.18 7.53
C ARG A 215 -2.91 -7.48 8.29
N SER A 216 -4.12 -7.76 8.77
CA SER A 216 -4.45 -8.97 9.52
C SER A 216 -4.21 -10.23 8.70
N GLY A 217 -4.50 -10.18 7.40
CA GLY A 217 -4.25 -11.25 6.45
C GLY A 217 -2.75 -11.50 6.30
N ILE A 218 -1.97 -10.44 6.06
CA ILE A 218 -0.51 -10.53 6.02
C ILE A 218 0.03 -11.08 7.36
N ARG A 219 -0.31 -10.48 8.51
CA ARG A 219 0.19 -10.92 9.83
C ARG A 219 -0.08 -12.40 10.15
N ARG A 220 -1.17 -12.97 9.60
CA ARG A 220 -1.59 -14.36 9.82
C ARG A 220 -1.25 -15.30 8.66
N ASN A 221 -0.51 -14.81 7.65
CA ASN A 221 -0.25 -15.55 6.42
C ASN A 221 -1.54 -16.12 5.78
N ASN A 222 -2.59 -15.31 5.75
CA ASN A 222 -3.88 -15.65 5.16
C ASN A 222 -4.09 -14.79 3.91
N SER A 223 -3.73 -15.35 2.75
CA SER A 223 -3.77 -14.65 1.47
C SER A 223 -5.19 -14.23 1.07
N GLN A 224 -6.20 -15.08 1.30
CA GLN A 224 -7.60 -14.72 1.01
C GLN A 224 -8.04 -13.46 1.78
N HIS A 225 -7.72 -13.41 3.07
CA HIS A 225 -8.04 -12.25 3.91
C HIS A 225 -7.24 -11.00 3.52
N ALA A 226 -5.98 -11.18 3.14
CA ALA A 226 -5.15 -10.08 2.63
C ALA A 226 -5.70 -9.52 1.31
N ILE A 227 -6.03 -10.38 0.35
CA ILE A 227 -6.58 -10.01 -0.94
C ILE A 227 -7.93 -9.32 -0.78
N ALA A 228 -8.83 -9.85 0.05
CA ALA A 228 -10.13 -9.24 0.30
C ALA A 228 -9.99 -7.81 0.87
N GLY A 229 -9.14 -7.64 1.90
CA GLY A 229 -8.86 -6.32 2.47
C GLY A 229 -8.23 -5.35 1.48
N ARG A 230 -7.33 -5.84 0.63
CA ARG A 230 -6.69 -5.05 -0.43
C ARG A 230 -7.68 -4.66 -1.52
N GLN A 231 -8.49 -5.58 -2.03
CA GLN A 231 -9.49 -5.29 -3.07
C GLN A 231 -10.51 -4.26 -2.58
N LYS A 232 -10.87 -4.31 -1.29
CA LYS A 232 -11.79 -3.34 -0.70
C LYS A 232 -11.20 -1.92 -0.62
N THR A 233 -9.88 -1.80 -0.46
CA THR A 233 -9.19 -0.51 -0.21
C THR A 233 -8.45 0.06 -1.42
N ALA A 234 -8.07 -0.78 -2.38
CA ALA A 234 -7.43 -0.40 -3.64
C ALA A 234 -8.15 0.74 -4.39
N PRO A 235 -9.50 0.83 -4.42
CA PRO A 235 -10.22 1.94 -5.05
C PRO A 235 -9.71 3.34 -4.68
N ILE A 236 -9.29 3.55 -3.43
CA ILE A 236 -8.82 4.85 -2.94
C ILE A 236 -7.56 5.33 -3.66
N MET A 237 -6.79 4.43 -4.25
CA MET A 237 -5.64 4.80 -5.05
C MET A 237 -6.02 5.44 -6.38
N TYR A 238 -7.29 5.39 -6.80
CA TYR A 238 -7.79 5.86 -8.10
C TYR A 238 -8.61 7.16 -8.03
N ILE A 239 -8.60 7.85 -6.89
CA ILE A 239 -9.22 9.18 -6.72
C ILE A 239 -8.18 10.27 -6.45
N GLY A 240 -6.90 9.95 -6.52
CA GLY A 240 -5.79 10.88 -6.32
C GLY A 240 -4.60 10.58 -7.22
N LYS A 241 -3.58 11.46 -7.18
CA LYS A 241 -2.37 11.38 -8.01
C LYS A 241 -1.41 10.27 -7.51
N HIS A 242 -1.81 9.00 -7.62
CA HIS A 242 -1.03 7.82 -7.17
C HIS A 242 -0.44 6.99 -8.32
N GLY A 243 0.08 7.64 -9.37
CA GLY A 243 0.46 6.99 -10.64
C GLY A 243 1.54 5.90 -10.55
N ILE A 244 2.30 5.80 -9.45
CA ILE A 244 3.25 4.69 -9.24
C ILE A 244 2.56 3.46 -8.67
N TYR A 245 1.66 3.64 -7.69
CA TYR A 245 1.08 2.53 -6.92
C TYR A 245 -0.20 1.97 -7.53
N GLN A 246 -0.97 2.76 -8.30
CA GLN A 246 -2.09 2.28 -9.10
C GLN A 246 -1.71 1.08 -9.99
N PRO A 247 -0.73 1.21 -10.92
CA PRO A 247 -0.36 0.10 -11.81
C PRO A 247 0.29 -1.06 -11.04
N LEU A 248 0.99 -0.78 -9.94
CA LEU A 248 1.62 -1.81 -9.11
C LEU A 248 0.57 -2.71 -8.42
N LEU A 249 -0.46 -2.11 -7.81
CA LEU A 249 -1.53 -2.87 -7.17
C LEU A 249 -2.35 -3.68 -8.19
N PHE A 250 -2.63 -3.09 -9.35
CA PHE A 250 -3.33 -3.79 -10.42
C PHE A 250 -2.49 -4.95 -10.98
N ARG A 251 -1.20 -4.71 -11.27
CA ARG A 251 -0.31 -5.72 -11.85
C ARG A 251 -0.13 -6.92 -10.93
N ASP A 252 0.03 -6.72 -9.61
CA ASP A 252 0.12 -7.84 -8.67
C ASP A 252 -1.14 -8.71 -8.70
N MET A 253 -2.33 -8.11 -8.77
CA MET A 253 -3.58 -8.86 -8.89
C MET A 253 -3.65 -9.63 -10.21
N GLN A 254 -3.27 -9.00 -11.32
CA GLN A 254 -3.22 -9.64 -12.63
C GLN A 254 -2.27 -10.85 -12.62
N VAL A 255 -1.07 -10.69 -12.09
CA VAL A 255 -0.07 -11.76 -11.97
C VAL A 255 -0.61 -12.93 -11.14
N ARG A 256 -1.32 -12.66 -10.03
CA ARG A 256 -1.94 -13.71 -9.22
C ARG A 256 -3.03 -14.47 -9.96
N VAL A 257 -3.80 -13.81 -10.83
CA VAL A 257 -4.83 -14.47 -11.65
C VAL A 257 -4.20 -15.29 -12.78
N GLU A 258 -3.18 -14.76 -13.44
CA GLU A 258 -2.49 -15.38 -14.58
C GLU A 258 -1.54 -16.51 -14.17
N ALA A 259 -1.09 -16.55 -12.91
CA ALA A 259 -0.14 -17.53 -12.42
C ALA A 259 -0.64 -18.98 -12.53
N PRO A 260 0.26 -19.95 -12.83
CA PRO A 260 -0.04 -21.38 -12.74
C PRO A 260 -0.49 -21.79 -11.33
N PRO A 261 -1.26 -22.89 -11.17
CA PRO A 261 -1.76 -23.34 -9.87
C PRO A 261 -0.68 -23.50 -8.79
N ASP A 262 0.48 -24.06 -9.15
CA ASP A 262 1.59 -24.27 -8.20
C ASP A 262 2.18 -22.94 -7.71
N ILE A 263 2.25 -21.94 -8.60
CA ILE A 263 2.71 -20.60 -8.27
C ILE A 263 1.68 -19.86 -7.41
N LYS A 264 0.39 -19.99 -7.72
CA LYS A 264 -0.69 -19.44 -6.88
C LYS A 264 -0.60 -19.98 -5.46
N LYS A 265 -0.51 -21.30 -5.33
CA LYS A 265 -0.35 -21.98 -4.04
C LYS A 265 0.89 -21.47 -3.30
N TYR A 266 2.03 -21.37 -3.99
CA TYR A 266 3.26 -20.86 -3.39
C TYR A 266 3.11 -19.41 -2.88
N ILE A 267 2.49 -18.52 -3.65
CA ILE A 267 2.25 -17.13 -3.22
C ILE A 267 1.33 -17.11 -2.00
N GLU A 268 0.24 -17.87 -2.04
CA GLU A 268 -0.76 -17.95 -0.97
C GLU A 268 -0.17 -18.45 0.35
N GLU A 269 0.75 -19.43 0.28
CA GLU A 269 1.46 -19.99 1.43
C GLU A 269 2.60 -19.10 1.95
N ASN A 270 3.05 -18.10 1.17
CA ASN A 270 4.21 -17.26 1.49
C ASN A 270 3.87 -15.77 1.46
N GLU A 271 2.68 -15.40 1.93
CA GLU A 271 2.25 -14.00 1.97
C GLU A 271 2.96 -13.22 3.08
N ALA A 272 3.38 -13.91 4.13
CA ALA A 272 4.15 -13.34 5.22
C ALA A 272 5.17 -14.32 5.80
N PHE A 273 6.18 -13.73 6.43
CA PHE A 273 7.29 -14.44 7.03
C PHE A 273 7.26 -14.23 8.54
N SER A 274 7.21 -15.31 9.33
CA SER A 274 7.30 -15.22 10.79
C SER A 274 8.75 -15.37 11.26
N ARG A 275 9.28 -14.33 11.93
CA ARG A 275 10.61 -14.37 12.54
C ARG A 275 10.65 -14.97 13.93
N SER A 276 9.52 -14.98 14.62
CA SER A 276 9.41 -15.43 16.02
C SER A 276 8.89 -16.87 16.14
N GLY A 277 8.55 -17.52 15.02
CA GLY A 277 7.82 -18.79 15.01
C GLY A 277 6.33 -18.64 15.38
N ASN A 278 5.87 -17.42 15.70
CA ASN A 278 4.45 -17.16 15.95
C ASN A 278 3.73 -16.87 14.62
N ASN A 279 2.83 -17.77 14.23
CA ASN A 279 2.08 -17.70 12.98
C ASN A 279 1.05 -16.55 12.93
N LEU A 280 0.83 -15.84 14.05
CA LEU A 280 -0.05 -14.67 14.12
C LEU A 280 0.71 -13.33 14.02
N ARG A 281 2.04 -13.39 13.92
CA ARG A 281 2.93 -12.21 13.90
C ARG A 281 3.85 -12.19 12.68
N GLY A 282 3.41 -12.77 11.56
CA GLY A 282 4.12 -12.68 10.28
C GLY A 282 4.32 -11.23 9.84
N GLU A 283 5.26 -11.00 8.93
CA GLU A 283 5.52 -9.68 8.33
C GLU A 283 5.71 -9.82 6.81
N GLY A 284 5.39 -8.75 6.07
CA GLY A 284 5.73 -8.67 4.65
C GLY A 284 7.23 -8.85 4.44
N GLY A 285 7.62 -9.53 3.36
CA GLY A 285 9.03 -9.82 3.08
C GLY A 285 9.89 -8.55 2.97
N ASP A 286 9.31 -7.43 2.54
CA ASP A 286 9.95 -6.12 2.48
C ASP A 286 10.30 -5.56 3.87
N TYR A 287 9.47 -5.74 4.90
CA TYR A 287 9.84 -5.38 6.26
C TYR A 287 10.91 -6.28 6.84
N VAL A 288 10.85 -7.57 6.51
CA VAL A 288 11.88 -8.53 6.97
C VAL A 288 13.24 -8.14 6.39
N THR A 289 13.30 -7.87 5.08
CA THR A 289 14.55 -7.45 4.42
C THR A 289 15.00 -6.06 4.88
N GLU A 290 14.08 -5.12 5.11
CA GLU A 290 14.45 -3.81 5.67
C GLU A 290 15.08 -3.92 7.06
N ASN A 291 14.52 -4.77 7.94
CA ASN A 291 15.05 -4.95 9.29
C ASN A 291 16.41 -5.67 9.28
N GLU A 292 16.62 -6.64 8.38
CA GLU A 292 17.95 -7.22 8.13
C GLU A 292 18.94 -6.17 7.62
N ASN A 293 18.55 -5.37 6.62
CA ASN A 293 19.36 -4.29 6.09
C ASN A 293 19.72 -3.25 7.16
N ARG A 294 18.77 -2.90 8.04
CA ARG A 294 19.02 -2.00 9.17
C ARG A 294 20.02 -2.58 10.17
N SER A 295 19.89 -3.87 10.47
CA SER A 295 20.83 -4.58 11.34
C SER A 295 22.24 -4.61 10.73
N LEU A 296 22.35 -4.90 9.43
CA LEU A 296 23.61 -4.84 8.69
C LEU A 296 24.22 -3.43 8.66
N LYS A 297 23.41 -2.39 8.43
CA LYS A 297 23.89 -1.00 8.44
C LYS A 297 24.44 -0.58 9.80
N SER A 298 23.90 -1.12 10.90
CA SER A 298 24.36 -0.79 12.25
C SER A 298 25.78 -1.26 12.58
N ILE A 299 26.30 -2.25 11.85
CA ILE A 299 27.67 -2.76 12.01
C ILE A 299 28.66 -2.16 11.00
N LEU A 300 28.18 -1.38 10.03
CA LEU A 300 29.04 -0.71 9.07
C LEU A 300 29.62 0.56 9.69
N PRO A 301 30.89 0.89 9.38
CA PRO A 301 31.47 2.14 9.82
C PRO A 301 30.75 3.35 9.17
N PRO A 302 30.81 4.53 9.80
CA PRO A 302 30.30 5.77 9.21
C PRO A 302 30.89 6.04 7.82
N GLY A 303 30.09 6.64 6.93
CA GLY A 303 30.47 6.96 5.54
C GLY A 303 29.91 5.97 4.52
N VAL A 304 30.33 6.11 3.26
CA VAL A 304 29.93 5.21 2.17
C VAL A 304 30.75 3.92 2.28
N PRO A 305 30.14 2.76 2.61
CA PRO A 305 30.89 1.52 2.78
C PRO A 305 31.31 0.94 1.42
N THR A 306 32.52 0.39 1.33
CA THR A 306 32.98 -0.32 0.13
C THR A 306 32.27 -1.68 -0.04
N VAL A 307 32.36 -2.26 -1.23
CA VAL A 307 31.76 -3.58 -1.53
C VAL A 307 32.32 -4.66 -0.60
N GLU A 308 33.63 -4.65 -0.34
CA GLU A 308 34.29 -5.61 0.55
C GLU A 308 33.77 -5.47 1.98
N ARG A 309 33.49 -4.25 2.43
CA ARG A 309 32.90 -4.01 3.76
C ARG A 309 31.47 -4.53 3.84
N TRP A 310 30.66 -4.33 2.81
CA TRP A 310 29.33 -4.92 2.72
C TRP A 310 29.37 -6.45 2.76
N GLN A 311 30.30 -7.06 2.02
CA GLN A 311 30.51 -8.51 2.04
C GLN A 311 30.93 -9.03 3.42
N MET A 312 31.91 -8.37 4.04
CA MET A 312 32.37 -8.72 5.39
C MET A 312 31.25 -8.60 6.42
N ALA A 313 30.54 -7.48 6.43
CA ALA A 313 29.42 -7.25 7.35
C ALA A 313 28.33 -8.31 7.17
N SER A 314 27.96 -8.63 5.93
CA SER A 314 26.93 -9.63 5.63
C SER A 314 27.32 -11.03 6.05
N ARG A 315 28.58 -11.44 5.82
CA ARG A 315 29.12 -12.75 6.26
C ARG A 315 29.17 -12.86 7.78
N CYS A 316 29.49 -11.77 8.48
CA CYS A 316 29.65 -11.77 9.94
C CYS A 316 28.34 -11.53 10.71
N SER A 317 27.31 -10.97 10.08
CA SER A 317 26.07 -10.52 10.73
C SER A 317 25.40 -11.59 11.59
N ALA A 318 25.22 -12.80 11.05
CA ALA A 318 24.57 -13.90 11.78
C ALA A 318 25.35 -14.29 13.04
N ASN A 319 26.68 -14.37 12.95
CA ASN A 319 27.55 -14.68 14.09
C ASN A 319 27.54 -13.55 15.13
N LEU A 320 27.52 -12.29 14.69
CA LEU A 320 27.43 -11.14 15.58
C LEU A 320 26.09 -11.12 16.33
N GLN A 321 24.97 -11.39 15.66
CA GLN A 321 23.66 -11.50 16.30
C GLN A 321 23.63 -12.65 17.32
N LYS A 322 24.22 -13.81 16.99
CA LYS A 322 24.34 -14.95 17.92
C LYS A 322 25.16 -14.58 19.16
N ASN A 323 26.29 -13.90 18.97
CA ASN A 323 27.15 -13.46 20.06
C ASN A 323 26.44 -12.42 20.95
N ARG A 324 25.73 -11.46 20.36
CA ARG A 324 24.90 -10.48 21.09
C ARG A 324 23.90 -11.17 22.00
N LYS A 325 23.11 -12.12 21.47
CA LYS A 325 22.15 -12.91 22.25
C LYS A 325 22.84 -13.66 23.40
N ALA A 326 23.97 -14.31 23.13
CA ALA A 326 24.73 -15.04 24.13
C ALA A 326 25.33 -14.12 25.22
N VAL A 327 25.67 -12.87 24.89
CA VAL A 327 26.14 -11.88 25.88
C VAL A 327 24.98 -11.45 26.79
N PHE A 328 23.84 -11.06 26.23
CA PHE A 328 22.66 -10.68 27.04
C PHE A 328 22.15 -11.82 27.91
N GLN A 329 22.08 -13.04 27.37
CA GLN A 329 21.70 -14.23 28.11
C GLN A 329 22.65 -14.51 29.29
N ARG A 330 23.98 -14.41 29.07
CA ARG A 330 24.97 -14.58 30.15
C ARG A 330 24.93 -13.47 31.19
N ALA A 331 24.61 -12.24 30.77
CA ALA A 331 24.45 -11.11 31.67
C ALA A 331 23.15 -11.18 32.49
N GLY A 332 22.21 -12.07 32.15
CA GLY A 332 20.89 -12.12 32.78
C GLY A 332 20.03 -10.89 32.48
N ILE A 333 20.34 -10.15 31.42
CA ILE A 333 19.65 -8.92 31.03
C ILE A 333 18.90 -9.18 29.73
N GLN A 334 17.67 -8.70 29.61
CA GLN A 334 16.90 -8.79 28.38
C GLN A 334 17.55 -7.94 27.28
N ASP A 335 17.70 -8.48 26.08
CA ASP A 335 18.22 -7.71 24.95
C ASP A 335 17.29 -6.51 24.67
N PRO A 336 17.78 -5.26 24.72
CA PRO A 336 16.99 -4.07 24.40
C PRO A 336 16.41 -4.11 22.97
N GLY A 337 17.04 -4.85 22.06
CA GLY A 337 16.53 -5.09 20.71
C GLY A 337 15.30 -6.01 20.66
N GLU A 338 15.08 -6.83 21.69
CA GLU A 338 13.91 -7.69 21.88
C GLU A 338 12.78 -7.01 22.67
N GLN A 339 13.03 -5.83 23.26
CA GLN A 339 11.97 -4.96 23.80
C GLN A 339 11.16 -4.31 22.66
N ARG A 340 10.41 -5.13 21.92
CA ARG A 340 9.36 -4.64 21.03
C ARG A 340 8.02 -5.14 21.54
N GLY A 341 7.35 -4.27 22.28
CA GLY A 341 5.92 -4.38 22.52
C GLY A 341 5.53 -4.31 23.98
N SER A 342 5.62 -3.12 24.59
CA SER A 342 4.51 -2.78 25.48
C SER A 342 3.27 -2.67 24.58
N VAL A 343 2.25 -3.47 24.87
CA VAL A 343 0.92 -3.23 24.30
C VAL A 343 0.45 -1.96 24.96
N PHE A 344 0.72 -0.83 24.31
CA PHE A 344 0.25 0.46 24.79
C PHE A 344 -1.27 0.41 24.83
N ASN A 345 -1.87 0.54 26.02
CA ASN A 345 -3.32 0.60 26.15
C ASN A 345 -3.77 1.95 25.59
N ARG A 346 -4.60 1.92 24.55
CA ARG A 346 -5.06 3.11 23.81
C ARG A 346 -6.47 3.56 24.20
N GLU A 347 -7.01 3.00 25.27
CA GLU A 347 -8.41 3.22 25.64
C GLU A 347 -8.66 4.69 25.97
N LEU A 348 -7.73 5.37 26.65
CA LEU A 348 -7.86 6.78 26.99
C LEU A 348 -7.94 7.67 25.74
N GLU A 349 -7.07 7.44 24.76
CA GLU A 349 -7.07 8.16 23.49
C GLU A 349 -8.34 7.89 22.68
N VAL A 350 -8.81 6.64 22.66
CA VAL A 350 -10.09 6.27 22.02
C VAL A 350 -11.24 7.02 22.69
N GLN A 351 -11.34 7.00 24.02
CA GLN A 351 -12.42 7.71 24.73
C GLN A 351 -12.35 9.24 24.54
N ALA A 352 -11.15 9.81 24.50
CA ALA A 352 -10.96 11.23 24.22
C ALA A 352 -11.51 11.61 22.84
N ILE A 353 -11.19 10.85 21.79
CA ILE A 353 -11.70 11.13 20.44
C ILE A 353 -13.20 10.88 20.33
N ARG A 354 -13.73 9.85 20.99
CA ARG A 354 -15.19 9.63 21.05
C ARG A 354 -15.92 10.82 21.65
N LYS A 355 -15.36 11.45 22.68
CA LYS A 355 -15.90 12.69 23.26
C LYS A 355 -15.93 13.81 22.22
N GLU A 356 -14.85 14.03 21.48
CA GLU A 356 -14.80 15.06 20.43
C GLU A 356 -15.81 14.80 19.31
N ILE A 357 -15.97 13.55 18.86
CA ILE A 357 -17.00 13.17 17.88
C ILE A 357 -18.41 13.57 18.38
N ARG A 358 -18.73 13.30 19.66
CA ARG A 358 -20.03 13.68 20.24
C ARG A 358 -20.21 15.18 20.36
N LEU A 359 -19.15 15.90 20.73
CA LEU A 359 -19.18 17.37 20.85
C LEU A 359 -19.39 18.03 19.49
N SER A 360 -18.77 17.51 18.43
CA SER A 360 -18.98 18.00 17.06
C SER A 360 -20.42 17.83 16.56
N GLY A 361 -21.14 16.85 17.10
CA GLY A 361 -22.47 16.49 16.63
C GLY A 361 -22.52 15.86 15.24
N MET A 362 -21.37 15.54 14.62
CA MET A 362 -21.31 15.08 13.23
C MET A 362 -22.10 13.78 12.96
N LEU A 363 -22.24 12.92 13.97
CA LEU A 363 -23.00 11.65 13.89
C LEU A 363 -24.36 11.71 14.62
N LYS A 364 -24.80 12.88 15.06
CA LYS A 364 -26.14 13.06 15.65
C LYS A 364 -27.20 13.10 14.56
N ASN A 365 -28.44 12.83 14.94
CA ASN A 365 -29.62 12.93 14.06
C ASN A 365 -29.41 12.19 12.71
N PRO A 366 -29.29 10.85 12.73
CA PRO A 366 -29.00 10.08 11.51
C PRO A 366 -30.12 10.18 10.45
N TYR A 367 -31.31 10.64 10.84
CA TYR A 367 -32.48 10.77 9.99
C TYR A 367 -32.71 12.19 9.45
N GLU A 368 -31.75 13.10 9.66
CA GLU A 368 -31.84 14.48 9.15
C GLU A 368 -30.86 14.69 8.00
N GLU A 369 -31.35 15.34 6.94
CA GLU A 369 -30.49 15.82 5.86
C GLU A 369 -29.88 17.16 6.28
N ILE A 370 -28.58 17.14 6.54
CA ILE A 370 -27.80 18.30 6.97
C ILE A 370 -26.65 18.54 5.98
N PRO A 371 -26.09 19.75 5.87
CA PRO A 371 -24.91 19.97 5.06
C PRO A 371 -23.74 19.10 5.53
N LEU A 372 -23.00 18.51 4.58
CA LEU A 372 -21.81 17.70 4.86
C LEU A 372 -20.72 18.58 5.46
N LYS A 373 -20.18 18.17 6.61
CA LYS A 373 -19.24 18.95 7.41
C LYS A 373 -18.13 18.10 8.01
N SER A 374 -16.96 18.70 8.20
CA SER A 374 -15.88 18.12 8.98
C SER A 374 -16.22 18.04 10.47
N ILE A 375 -15.38 17.35 11.25
CA ILE A 375 -15.48 17.33 12.72
C ILE A 375 -15.37 18.73 13.35
N GLU A 376 -14.74 19.68 12.66
CA GLU A 376 -14.62 21.08 13.09
C GLU A 376 -15.76 21.97 12.55
N GLY A 377 -16.73 21.39 11.85
CA GLY A 377 -17.89 22.10 11.30
C GLY A 377 -17.64 22.82 9.96
N LYS A 378 -16.49 22.61 9.32
CA LYS A 378 -16.19 23.17 7.98
C LYS A 378 -17.02 22.45 6.92
N LEU A 379 -17.58 23.18 5.96
CA LEU A 379 -18.32 22.57 4.85
C LEU A 379 -17.37 21.73 3.98
N LEU A 380 -17.84 20.54 3.62
CA LEU A 380 -17.17 19.64 2.67
C LEU A 380 -17.92 19.67 1.35
N HIS A 381 -17.26 19.26 0.26
CA HIS A 381 -17.88 19.16 -1.05
C HIS A 381 -19.06 18.18 -1.02
N GLN A 382 -20.21 18.53 -1.60
CA GLN A 382 -21.44 17.73 -1.45
C GLN A 382 -21.27 16.31 -2.02
N ASP A 383 -20.57 16.16 -3.14
CA ASP A 383 -20.31 14.85 -3.76
C ASP A 383 -19.32 13.98 -2.98
N PHE A 384 -18.58 14.56 -2.02
CA PHE A 384 -17.61 13.82 -1.22
C PHE A 384 -18.25 12.72 -0.37
N VAL A 385 -19.56 12.84 -0.08
CA VAL A 385 -20.32 11.77 0.60
C VAL A 385 -20.23 10.44 -0.15
N ASN A 386 -20.08 10.46 -1.48
CA ASN A 386 -20.03 9.29 -2.35
C ASN A 386 -18.59 8.89 -2.74
N VAL A 387 -17.57 9.43 -2.06
CA VAL A 387 -16.15 9.22 -2.41
C VAL A 387 -15.77 7.77 -2.67
N TYR A 388 -16.32 6.82 -1.90
CA TYR A 388 -16.01 5.40 -2.08
C TYR A 388 -16.61 4.82 -3.35
N ASN A 389 -17.79 5.27 -3.77
CA ASN A 389 -18.43 4.83 -5.00
C ASN A 389 -17.68 5.38 -6.22
N THR A 390 -17.34 6.67 -6.22
CA THR A 390 -16.47 7.27 -7.27
C THR A 390 -15.14 6.54 -7.36
N ALA A 391 -14.54 6.18 -6.23
CA ALA A 391 -13.31 5.39 -6.20
C ALA A 391 -13.47 4.00 -6.83
N LEU A 392 -14.60 3.33 -6.59
CA LEU A 392 -14.91 2.04 -7.19
C LEU A 392 -15.11 2.15 -8.70
N GLU A 393 -15.84 3.16 -9.16
CA GLU A 393 -16.08 3.41 -10.59
C GLU A 393 -14.76 3.69 -11.33
N ASN A 394 -13.91 4.56 -10.77
CA ASN A 394 -12.57 4.83 -11.28
C ASN A 394 -11.71 3.56 -11.33
N TYR A 395 -11.76 2.72 -10.29
CA TYR A 395 -11.02 1.47 -10.26
C TYR A 395 -11.52 0.48 -11.32
N ASP A 396 -12.83 0.37 -11.52
CA ASP A 396 -13.41 -0.51 -12.52
C ASP A 396 -13.18 -0.01 -13.95
N ALA A 397 -13.17 1.30 -14.18
CA ALA A 397 -12.75 1.91 -15.43
C ALA A 397 -11.28 1.55 -15.74
N TYR A 398 -10.39 1.66 -14.74
CA TYR A 398 -8.98 1.30 -14.88
C TYR A 398 -8.77 -0.17 -15.27
N LYS A 399 -9.52 -1.10 -14.69
CA LYS A 399 -9.43 -2.53 -15.04
C LYS A 399 -9.81 -2.83 -16.48
N LYS A 400 -10.73 -2.04 -17.06
CA LYS A 400 -11.31 -2.28 -18.39
C LYS A 400 -10.48 -1.65 -19.51
N SER A 401 -9.61 -0.69 -19.20
CA SER A 401 -8.93 0.09 -20.21
C SER A 401 -7.46 -0.33 -20.38
N PRO A 402 -7.00 -0.67 -21.61
CA PRO A 402 -5.58 -0.90 -21.90
C PRO A 402 -4.76 0.40 -21.90
N HIS A 403 -5.42 1.57 -21.90
CA HIS A 403 -4.82 2.90 -21.82
C HIS A 403 -5.32 3.59 -20.54
N ALA A 404 -4.48 4.36 -19.84
CA ALA A 404 -4.85 4.99 -18.57
C ALA A 404 -6.15 5.81 -18.76
N PRO A 405 -7.30 5.40 -18.19
CA PRO A 405 -8.55 6.08 -18.45
C PRO A 405 -8.56 7.43 -17.74
N ASN A 406 -9.35 8.37 -18.27
CA ASN A 406 -9.66 9.60 -17.56
C ASN A 406 -10.47 9.23 -16.30
N LEU A 407 -9.87 9.42 -15.14
CA LEU A 407 -10.49 9.15 -13.84
C LEU A 407 -11.29 10.38 -13.41
N GLN A 408 -12.44 10.16 -12.77
CA GLN A 408 -13.22 11.25 -12.20
C GLN A 408 -12.47 11.86 -11.00
N PRO A 409 -12.31 13.19 -10.94
CA PRO A 409 -11.71 13.85 -9.79
C PRO A 409 -12.62 13.73 -8.56
N VAL A 410 -12.01 13.83 -7.38
CA VAL A 410 -12.73 13.87 -6.10
C VAL A 410 -12.23 15.07 -5.31
N PHE A 411 -13.16 15.95 -4.97
CA PHE A 411 -12.90 17.14 -4.18
C PHE A 411 -13.33 16.91 -2.73
N VAL A 412 -12.48 17.29 -1.78
CA VAL A 412 -12.83 17.22 -0.34
C VAL A 412 -13.60 18.48 0.06
N THR A 413 -13.23 19.62 -0.52
CA THR A 413 -13.85 20.93 -0.31
C THR A 413 -14.13 21.60 -1.66
N SER A 414 -15.04 22.59 -1.68
CA SER A 414 -15.28 23.40 -2.89
C SER A 414 -14.08 24.26 -3.30
N GLU A 415 -13.15 24.55 -2.37
CA GLU A 415 -11.90 25.24 -2.70
C GLU A 415 -10.99 24.35 -3.54
N ASP A 416 -10.96 23.03 -3.26
CA ASP A 416 -10.16 22.07 -4.04
C ASP A 416 -10.61 22.03 -5.51
N GLU A 417 -11.92 22.10 -5.74
CA GLU A 417 -12.52 22.13 -7.10
C GLU A 417 -12.12 23.38 -7.88
N GLN A 418 -12.13 24.55 -7.22
CA GLN A 418 -11.74 25.81 -7.85
C GLN A 418 -10.25 25.85 -8.21
N ILE A 419 -9.39 25.26 -7.39
CA ILE A 419 -7.95 25.20 -7.64
C ILE A 419 -7.66 24.33 -8.87
N GLU A 420 -8.26 23.14 -8.96
CA GLU A 420 -8.05 22.24 -10.11
C GLU A 420 -8.64 22.84 -11.40
N GLY A 421 -9.80 23.49 -11.33
CA GLY A 421 -10.37 24.21 -12.46
C GLY A 421 -9.48 25.33 -13.01
N ASN A 422 -8.70 26.00 -12.15
CA ASN A 422 -7.76 27.04 -12.58
C ASN A 422 -6.46 26.44 -13.16
N GLU A 423 -5.93 25.35 -12.58
CA GLU A 423 -4.75 24.64 -13.14
C GLU A 423 -5.04 24.08 -14.55
N ASP A 424 -6.26 23.58 -14.79
CA ASP A 424 -6.70 23.08 -16.10
C ASP A 424 -6.88 24.19 -17.15
N ILE A 425 -7.15 25.43 -16.73
CA ILE A 425 -7.25 26.59 -17.63
C ILE A 425 -5.84 27.06 -18.00
N GLU A 426 -4.94 27.20 -17.02
CA GLU A 426 -3.55 27.61 -17.26
C GLU A 426 -2.82 26.62 -18.19
N GLN A 427 -3.04 25.30 -18.05
CA GLN A 427 -2.45 24.31 -18.97
C GLN A 427 -3.01 24.38 -20.40
N LYS A 428 -4.28 24.76 -20.57
CA LYS A 428 -4.89 24.90 -21.91
C LYS A 428 -4.43 26.17 -22.62
N ASP A 429 -4.19 27.24 -21.87
CA ASP A 429 -3.66 28.49 -22.41
C ASP A 429 -2.19 28.33 -22.82
N ASP A 430 -1.38 27.60 -22.03
CA ASP A 430 0.01 27.25 -22.38
C ASP A 430 0.12 26.33 -23.62
N ASP A 431 -0.83 25.41 -23.81
CA ASP A 431 -0.87 24.52 -24.99
C ASP A 431 -1.39 25.27 -26.26
N MET A 432 -2.24 26.28 -26.10
CA MET A 432 -2.66 27.16 -27.21
C MET A 432 -1.55 28.12 -27.63
N GLU A 433 -0.78 28.70 -26.70
CA GLU A 433 0.36 29.56 -27.04
C GLU A 433 1.52 28.81 -27.71
N GLN A 434 1.56 27.47 -27.63
CA GLN A 434 2.53 26.63 -28.35
C GLN A 434 2.05 26.15 -29.72
N THR A 435 0.83 26.51 -30.14
CA THR A 435 0.25 26.14 -31.45
C THR A 435 -0.02 27.32 -32.39
N GLU A 436 0.35 28.55 -32.00
CA GLU A 436 0.53 29.72 -32.89
C GLU A 436 2.02 30.00 -33.13
#